data_AF-A0A1G3A7E3-F1
#
_entry.id   AF-A0A1G3A7E3-F1
#
_cell.length_a   1.000
_cell.length_b   1.000
_cell.length_c   1.000
_cell.angle_alpha   90.00
_cell.angle_beta   90.00
_cell.angle_gamma   90.00
#
_symmetry.space_group_name_H-M   'P 1'
#
loop_
_entity.id
_entity.type
_entity.pdbx_description
1 polymer ?
#
loop_
_entity_poly.entity_id
_entity_poly.type
_entity_poly.pdbx_seq_one_letter_code
_entity_poly.pdbx_strand_id
1 'polypeptide(L)' 'MSHQIQRAVLLASDSDFVPAIQIARNAGTVVELFYHIPPRPHDELMNACDDRILIDRALIDKITLD' A
#
# COMPACT_ATOMS: atom_id res chain seq x y z
N MET A 1 12.46 5.82 -23.74
CA MET A 1 12.46 6.09 -22.29
C MET A 1 11.37 5.22 -21.68
N SER A 2 11.67 4.42 -20.65
CA SER A 2 10.66 3.56 -20.01
C SER A 2 9.70 4.40 -19.18
N HIS A 3 8.39 4.19 -19.34
CA HIS A 3 7.34 4.80 -18.52
C HIS A 3 7.19 4.04 -17.20
N GLN A 4 8.32 3.77 -16.55
CA GLN A 4 8.32 2.96 -15.34
C GLN A 4 7.68 3.73 -14.18
N ILE A 5 6.76 3.08 -13.49
CA ILE A 5 6.14 3.62 -12.28
C ILE A 5 7.21 3.71 -11.18
N GLN A 6 7.36 4.86 -10.54
CA GLN A 6 8.32 5.05 -9.44
C GLN A 6 7.70 4.70 -8.08
N ARG A 7 6.38 4.85 -7.96
CA ARG A 7 5.64 4.63 -6.71
C ARG A 7 4.28 4.02 -7.00
N ALA A 8 3.96 2.96 -6.26
CA ALA A 8 2.66 2.30 -6.29
C ALA A 8 2.00 2.39 -4.91
N VAL A 9 0.73 2.78 -4.88
CA VAL A 9 -0.08 2.81 -3.67
C VAL A 9 -1.02 1.61 -3.71
N LEU A 10 -0.92 0.75 -2.71
CA LEU A 10 -1.76 -0.43 -2.55
C LEU A 10 -2.77 -0.19 -1.42
N LEU A 11 -4.06 -0.34 -1.71
CA LEU A 11 -5.13 -0.35 -0.73
C LEU A 11 -5.69 -1.77 -0.62
N ALA A 12 -5.21 -2.55 0.34
CA ALA A 12 -5.58 -3.95 0.51
C ALA A 12 -5.31 -4.43 1.94
N SER A 13 -5.90 -5.58 2.31
CA SER A 13 -5.60 -6.28 3.57
C SER A 13 -5.12 -7.73 3.36
N ASP A 14 -5.12 -8.22 2.12
CA ASP A 14 -4.86 -9.62 1.76
C ASP A 14 -3.40 -9.86 1.34
N SER A 15 -2.78 -10.92 1.85
CA SER A 15 -1.42 -11.36 1.52
C SER A 15 -1.24 -11.86 0.08
N ASP A 16 -2.31 -12.14 -0.64
CA ASP A 16 -2.22 -12.60 -2.05
C ASP A 16 -1.50 -11.60 -2.98
N PHE A 17 -1.35 -10.33 -2.57
CA PHE A 17 -0.62 -9.31 -3.32
C PHE A 17 0.91 -9.35 -3.13
N VAL A 18 1.44 -10.14 -2.18
CA VAL A 18 2.88 -10.22 -1.89
C VAL A 18 3.73 -10.49 -3.14
N PRO A 19 3.38 -11.42 -4.06
CA PRO A 19 4.16 -11.63 -5.28
C PRO A 19 4.22 -10.40 -6.18
N ALA A 20 3.10 -9.67 -6.32
CA ALA A 20 3.04 -8.47 -7.14
C ALA A 20 3.88 -7.32 -6.54
N ILE A 21 3.85 -7.18 -5.20
CA ILE A 21 4.68 -6.21 -4.48
C ILE A 21 6.16 -6.49 -4.72
N GLN A 22 6.59 -7.75 -4.62
CA GLN A 22 7.98 -8.14 -4.87
C GLN A 22 8.43 -7.81 -6.30
N ILE A 23 7.59 -8.09 -7.31
CA ILE A 23 7.90 -7.76 -8.71
C ILE A 23 8.06 -6.25 -8.89
N ALA A 24 7.14 -5.45 -8.33
CA ALA A 24 7.21 -3.99 -8.41
C ALA A 24 8.48 -3.44 -7.73
N ARG A 25 8.80 -3.93 -6.53
CA ARG A 25 10.00 -3.51 -5.80
C ARG A 25 11.28 -3.90 -6.52
N ASN A 26 11.34 -5.10 -7.10
CA ASN A 26 12.50 -5.55 -7.88
C ASN A 26 12.71 -4.72 -9.15
N ALA A 27 11.65 -4.13 -9.71
CA ALA A 27 11.78 -3.16 -10.80
C ALA A 27 12.35 -1.82 -10.32
N GLY A 28 12.30 -1.52 -9.02
CA GLY A 28 12.70 -0.24 -8.43
C GLY A 28 11.51 0.68 -8.08
N THR A 29 10.30 0.14 -8.04
CA THR A 29 9.09 0.87 -7.62
C THR A 29 8.96 0.82 -6.08
N VAL A 30 8.74 1.97 -5.45
CA VAL A 30 8.38 2.03 -4.02
C VAL A 30 6.92 1.62 -3.84
N VAL A 31 6.63 0.67 -2.95
CA VAL A 31 5.27 0.20 -2.71
C VAL A 31 4.81 0.60 -1.31
N GLU A 32 3.73 1.39 -1.26
CA GLU A 32 3.14 1.85 0.00
C GLU A 32 1.78 1.20 0.23
N LEU A 33 1.59 0.64 1.42
CA LEU A 33 0.34 0.05 1.85
C LEU A 33 -0.51 1.06 2.62
N PHE A 34 -1.67 1.38 2.08
CA PHE A 34 -2.73 2.05 2.81
C PHE A 34 -3.70 0.99 3.34
N TYR A 35 -4.05 1.06 4.62
CA TYR A 35 -4.87 0.03 5.25
C TYR A 35 -5.71 0.60 6.40
N HIS A 36 -6.82 -0.07 6.74
CA HIS A 36 -7.64 0.26 7.91
C HIS A 36 -7.55 -0.85 8.96
N ILE A 37 -8.01 -0.59 10.19
CA ILE A 37 -8.23 -1.61 11.20
C ILE A 37 -9.60 -1.34 11.84
N PRO A 38 -10.60 -2.24 11.71
CA PRO A 38 -10.59 -3.57 11.08
C PRO A 38 -10.99 -3.58 9.58
N PRO A 39 -10.52 -4.56 8.76
CA PRO A 39 -9.65 -5.68 9.16
C PRO A 39 -8.16 -5.29 9.13
N ARG A 40 -7.40 -5.76 10.13
CA ARG A 40 -5.95 -5.63 10.12
C ARG A 40 -5.36 -6.49 8.98
N PRO A 41 -4.47 -5.95 8.14
CA PRO A 41 -3.80 -6.74 7.11
C PRO A 41 -2.96 -7.89 7.67
N HIS A 42 -2.76 -8.93 6.86
CA HIS A 42 -1.82 -10.00 7.16
C HIS A 42 -0.40 -9.45 7.36
N ASP A 43 0.34 -9.97 8.35
CA ASP A 43 1.69 -9.50 8.65
C ASP A 43 2.64 -9.68 7.45
N GLU A 44 2.43 -10.72 6.62
CA GLU A 44 3.18 -10.92 5.37
C GLU A 44 3.00 -9.77 4.38
N LEU A 45 1.78 -9.26 4.23
CA LEU A 45 1.50 -8.10 3.39
C LEU A 45 2.19 -6.85 3.94
N MET A 46 2.07 -6.63 5.25
CA MET A 46 2.68 -5.50 5.95
C MET A 46 4.20 -5.51 5.79
N ASN A 47 4.83 -6.68 5.86
CA ASN A 47 6.27 -6.85 5.73
C ASN A 47 6.78 -6.74 4.29
N ALA A 48 5.94 -7.04 3.30
CA ALA A 48 6.32 -6.96 1.89
C ALA A 48 6.42 -5.52 1.36
N CYS A 49 5.62 -4.61 1.90
CA CYS A 49 5.56 -3.20 1.50
C CYS A 49 6.68 -2.36 2.16
N ASP A 50 7.12 -1.31 1.45
CA ASP A 50 8.16 -0.40 1.93
C ASP A 50 7.63 0.54 3.02
N ASP A 51 6.43 1.10 2.82
CA ASP A 51 5.78 1.99 3.79
C ASP A 51 4.33 1.57 4.08
N ARG A 52 3.79 2.03 5.21
CA ARG A 52 2.49 1.64 5.77
C ARG A 52 1.78 2.84 6.35
N ILE A 53 0.67 3.24 5.73
CA ILE A 53 -0.15 4.37 6.14
C ILE A 53 -1.50 3.85 6.65
N LEU A 54 -1.75 4.06 7.95
CA LEU A 54 -3.05 3.76 8.54
C LEU A 54 -4.09 4.79 8.06
N ILE A 55 -5.15 4.29 7.46
CA ILE A 55 -6.39 5.02 7.21
C ILE A 55 -7.19 4.99 8.50
N ASP A 56 -7.03 6.02 9.33
CA ASP A 56 -7.84 6.23 10.52
C ASP A 56 -8.94 7.27 10.26
N ARG A 57 -9.78 7.49 11.28
CA ARG A 57 -10.88 8.44 11.18
C ARG A 57 -10.37 9.87 10.97
N ALA A 58 -9.23 10.23 11.56
CA ALA A 58 -8.64 11.55 11.43
C ALA A 58 -8.16 11.84 10.00
N LEU A 59 -7.66 10.83 9.28
CA LEU A 59 -7.34 10.95 7.85
C LEU A 59 -8.60 11.16 7.01
N ILE A 60 -9.65 10.37 7.27
CA ILE A 60 -10.93 10.48 6.55
C ILE A 60 -11.55 11.85 6.75
N ASP A 61 -11.57 12.36 7.98
CA ASP A 61 -12.20 13.65 8.30
C ASP A 61 -11.49 14.85 7.66
N LYS A 62 -10.25 14.69 7.16
CA LYS A 62 -9.55 15.71 6.37
C LYS A 62 -10.03 15.79 4.92
N ILE A 63 -10.72 14.76 4.43
CA ILE A 63 -11.21 14.69 3.05
C ILE A 63 -12.55 15.41 3.01
N THR A 64 -12.55 16.64 2.49
CA THR A 64 -13.76 17.42 2.24
C THR A 64 -14.08 17.35 0.74
N LEU A 65 -15.37 17.27 0.42
CA LEU A 65 -15.87 17.39 -0.94
C LEU A 65 -16.32 18.85 -1.10
N ASP A 66 -15.51 19.65 -1.77
CA ASP A 66 -15.88 21.00 -2.22
C ASP A 66 -16.75 20.91 -3.49
#